data_AF-A0A7X6UMQ6-F1
#
_entry.id   AF-A0A7X6UMQ6-F1
#
_cell.length_a   1.000
_cell.length_b   1.000
_cell.length_c   1.000
_cell.angle_alpha   90.00
_cell.angle_beta   90.00
_cell.angle_gamma   90.00
#
_symmetry.space_group_name_H-M   'P 1'
#
loop_
_entity.id
_entity.type
_entity.pdbx_description
1 polymer ?
#
loop_
_entity_poly.entity_id
_entity_poly.type
_entity_poly.pdbx_seq_one_letter_code
_entity_poly.pdbx_strand_id
1 'polypeptide(L)'
;MATVEELDTSELRGISAGTITQLSTGEYLKNGTVIIISGPTGTGKSFMATALGERACRLGYRVRYYTVQRMLDELRLARLEGHELRFFEKIEQLDLLIIDDFGMKKLEGQQQNDFEQIIDDRYHKKSVIISSQLAVTDWYSIFSSEMLAEACLDRIAHKSIRIELKGDSLRKKY
;
A
#
# COMPACT_ATOMS: atom_id res chain seq x y z
N MET A 1 -11.52 -0.04 -15.79
CA MET A 1 -10.55 -0.55 -14.77
C MET A 1 -9.35 0.37 -14.86
N ALA A 2 -8.79 0.84 -13.75
CA ALA A 2 -7.68 1.80 -13.79
C ALA A 2 -6.43 1.16 -14.43
N THR A 3 -5.80 1.86 -15.37
CA THR A 3 -4.61 1.40 -16.07
C THR A 3 -3.47 2.42 -15.98
N VAL A 4 -2.22 1.96 -16.16
CA VAL A 4 -1.05 2.86 -16.09
C VAL A 4 -1.04 3.87 -17.24
N GLU A 5 -1.66 3.54 -18.37
CA GLU A 5 -1.80 4.40 -19.54
C GLU A 5 -2.76 5.58 -19.31
N GLU A 6 -3.69 5.47 -18.35
CA GLU A 6 -4.64 6.51 -17.98
C GLU A 6 -4.10 7.47 -16.90
N LEU A 7 -2.89 7.24 -16.38
CA LEU A 7 -2.30 8.10 -15.37
C LEU A 7 -1.88 9.45 -15.95
N ASP A 8 -2.34 10.52 -15.31
CA ASP A 8 -1.83 11.88 -15.58
C ASP A 8 -0.41 12.02 -15.03
N THR A 9 0.58 11.92 -15.92
CA THR A 9 2.01 12.02 -15.59
C THR A 9 2.53 13.46 -15.66
N SER A 10 1.67 14.47 -15.57
CA SER A 10 2.13 15.86 -15.52
C SER A 10 2.90 16.12 -14.23
N GLU A 11 4.02 16.85 -14.31
CA GLU A 11 4.84 17.21 -13.15
C GLU A 11 4.04 18.00 -12.09
N LEU A 12 2.99 18.71 -12.52
CA LEU A 12 2.02 19.39 -11.67
C LEU A 12 1.30 18.46 -10.67
N ARG A 13 1.25 17.16 -10.95
CA ARG A 13 0.65 16.12 -10.11
C ARG A 13 1.66 15.46 -9.17
N GLY A 14 2.93 15.83 -9.22
CA GLY A 14 3.98 15.21 -8.41
C GLY A 14 4.43 13.84 -8.90
N ILE A 15 4.08 13.46 -10.14
CA ILE A 15 4.51 12.22 -10.80
C ILE A 15 5.30 12.56 -12.04
N SER A 16 6.47 11.93 -12.23
CA SER A 16 7.19 11.99 -13.51
C SER A 16 6.83 10.82 -14.41
N ALA A 17 6.80 11.03 -15.73
CA ALA A 17 6.61 9.96 -16.72
C ALA A 17 7.69 8.87 -16.62
N GLY A 18 8.93 9.25 -16.26
CA GLY A 18 10.04 8.32 -16.01
C GLY A 18 9.74 7.35 -14.86
N THR A 19 9.22 7.86 -13.74
CA THR A 19 8.81 7.03 -12.60
C THR A 19 7.73 6.04 -12.99
N ILE A 20 6.69 6.46 -13.72
CA ILE A 20 5.62 5.54 -14.17
C ILE A 20 6.17 4.48 -15.13
N THR A 21 7.04 4.87 -16.05
CA THR A 21 7.68 3.93 -16.98
C THR A 21 8.48 2.88 -16.22
N GLN A 22 9.29 3.30 -15.24
CA GLN A 22 10.08 2.40 -14.40
C GLN A 22 9.18 1.45 -13.60
N LEU A 23 8.14 1.96 -12.93
CA LEU A 23 7.21 1.14 -12.17
C LEU A 23 6.46 0.14 -13.07
N SER A 24 6.16 0.52 -14.31
CA SER A 24 5.47 -0.32 -15.29
C SER A 24 6.30 -1.52 -15.76
N THR A 25 7.62 -1.53 -15.51
CA THR A 25 8.49 -2.70 -15.76
C THR A 25 8.26 -3.82 -14.76
N GLY A 26 7.70 -3.53 -13.58
CA GLY A 26 7.53 -4.48 -12.49
C GLY A 26 8.83 -4.84 -11.75
N GLU A 27 9.93 -4.12 -11.97
CA GLU A 27 11.20 -4.39 -11.26
C GLU A 27 11.07 -4.30 -9.73
N TYR A 28 10.23 -3.37 -9.25
CA TYR A 28 9.95 -3.22 -7.82
C TYR A 28 9.40 -4.52 -7.20
N LEU A 29 8.60 -5.29 -7.94
CA LEU A 29 8.00 -6.57 -7.51
C LEU A 29 9.07 -7.63 -7.26
N LYS A 30 10.06 -7.72 -8.17
CA LYS A 30 11.18 -8.66 -8.05
C LYS A 30 12.06 -8.35 -6.85
N ASN A 31 12.14 -7.07 -6.52
CA ASN A 31 12.98 -6.55 -5.44
C ASN A 31 12.28 -6.52 -4.08
N GLY A 32 10.99 -6.87 -4.00
CA GLY A 32 10.21 -6.74 -2.77
C GLY A 32 10.13 -5.28 -2.28
N THR A 33 10.23 -4.31 -3.18
CA THR A 33 10.25 -2.88 -2.86
C THR A 33 8.85 -2.42 -2.45
N VAL A 34 8.78 -1.56 -1.42
CA VAL A 34 7.54 -0.91 -1.00
C VAL A 34 7.31 0.34 -1.84
N ILE A 35 6.06 0.59 -2.24
CA ILE A 35 5.66 1.85 -2.86
C ILE A 35 4.73 2.58 -1.90
N ILE A 36 5.06 3.82 -1.58
CA ILE A 36 4.23 4.69 -0.76
C ILE A 36 3.62 5.75 -1.67
N ILE A 37 2.29 5.81 -1.67
CA ILE A 37 1.52 6.80 -2.42
C ILE A 37 0.81 7.70 -1.42
N SER A 38 1.23 8.96 -1.32
CA SER A 38 0.65 9.95 -0.41
C SER A 38 0.02 11.11 -1.15
N GLY A 39 -0.76 11.93 -0.45
CA GLY A 39 -1.30 13.18 -0.97
C GLY A 39 -2.78 13.42 -0.62
N PRO A 40 -3.32 14.62 -0.93
CA PRO A 40 -4.67 15.01 -0.54
C PRO A 40 -5.80 14.11 -1.09
N THR A 41 -7.00 14.26 -0.54
CA THR A 41 -8.17 13.50 -1.01
C THR A 41 -8.50 13.82 -2.46
N GLY A 42 -8.78 12.76 -3.24
CA GLY A 42 -9.17 12.90 -4.65
C GLY A 42 -8.00 13.07 -5.62
N THR A 43 -6.74 13.06 -5.18
CA THR A 43 -5.58 13.16 -6.07
C THR A 43 -5.27 11.88 -6.88
N GLY A 44 -6.06 10.83 -6.72
CA GLY A 44 -5.92 9.60 -7.52
C GLY A 44 -5.00 8.54 -6.90
N LYS A 45 -4.72 8.58 -5.60
CA LYS A 45 -3.89 7.57 -4.92
C LYS A 45 -4.38 6.12 -5.14
N SER A 46 -5.65 5.87 -4.83
CA SER A 46 -6.28 4.56 -5.04
C SER A 46 -6.31 4.17 -6.53
N PHE A 47 -6.48 5.15 -7.42
CA PHE A 47 -6.42 4.93 -8.87
C PHE A 47 -5.02 4.47 -9.31
N MET A 48 -3.98 5.15 -8.85
CA MET A 48 -2.59 4.79 -9.13
C MET A 48 -2.21 3.43 -8.55
N ALA A 49 -2.59 3.16 -7.30
CA ALA A 49 -2.36 1.86 -6.68
C ALA A 49 -3.04 0.74 -7.49
N THR A 50 -4.28 0.97 -7.93
CA THR A 50 -5.05 0.03 -8.76
C THR A 50 -4.41 -0.15 -10.13
N ALA A 51 -3.97 0.92 -10.79
CA ALA A 51 -3.30 0.88 -12.09
C ALA A 51 -1.99 0.06 -12.04
N LEU A 52 -1.17 0.26 -11.00
CA LEU A 52 0.03 -0.54 -10.77
C LEU A 52 -0.31 -2.01 -10.47
N GLY A 53 -1.37 -2.26 -9.70
CA GLY A 53 -1.87 -3.61 -9.45
C GLY A 53 -2.34 -4.31 -10.71
N GLU A 54 -3.09 -3.62 -11.56
CA GLU A 54 -3.55 -4.11 -12.86
C GLU A 54 -2.37 -4.44 -13.77
N ARG A 55 -1.37 -3.56 -13.83
CA ARG A 55 -0.14 -3.80 -14.57
C ARG A 55 0.63 -5.02 -14.04
N ALA A 56 0.71 -5.19 -12.72
CA ALA A 56 1.32 -6.37 -12.11
C ALA A 56 0.56 -7.66 -12.47
N CYS A 57 -0.77 -7.63 -12.51
CA CYS A 57 -1.58 -8.75 -13.00
C CYS A 57 -1.27 -9.07 -14.47
N ARG A 58 -1.16 -8.06 -15.35
CA ARG A 58 -0.78 -8.26 -16.77
C ARG A 58 0.60 -8.91 -16.93
N LEU A 59 1.50 -8.67 -15.97
CA LEU A 59 2.83 -9.30 -15.91
C LEU A 59 2.81 -10.71 -15.28
N GLY A 60 1.65 -11.22 -14.87
CA GLY A 60 1.47 -12.56 -14.33
C GLY A 60 1.64 -12.69 -12.81
N TYR A 61 1.72 -11.59 -12.07
CA TYR A 61 1.89 -11.61 -10.61
C TYR A 61 0.55 -11.78 -9.87
N ARG A 62 0.58 -12.44 -8.72
CA ARG A 62 -0.58 -12.56 -7.81
C ARG A 62 -0.73 -11.29 -7.01
N VAL A 63 -1.82 -10.56 -7.24
CA VAL A 63 -2.09 -9.27 -6.63
C VAL A 63 -3.35 -9.34 -5.78
N ARG A 64 -3.35 -8.65 -4.63
CA ARG A 64 -4.56 -8.41 -3.84
C ARG A 64 -4.65 -6.95 -3.43
N TYR A 65 -5.87 -6.44 -3.45
CA TYR A 65 -6.20 -5.10 -2.98
C TYR A 65 -7.04 -5.18 -1.71
N TYR A 66 -6.67 -4.37 -0.72
CA TYR A 66 -7.42 -4.13 0.49
C TYR A 66 -7.45 -2.66 0.84
N THR A 67 -8.55 -2.20 1.44
CA THR A 67 -8.45 -1.08 2.38
C THR A 67 -7.94 -1.62 3.71
N VAL A 68 -7.20 -0.81 4.49
CA VAL A 68 -6.68 -1.23 5.81
C VAL A 68 -7.78 -1.81 6.69
N GLN A 69 -8.92 -1.13 6.76
CA GLN A 69 -10.04 -1.58 7.61
C GLN A 69 -10.56 -2.95 7.19
N ARG A 70 -10.78 -3.18 5.89
CA ARG A 70 -11.26 -4.47 5.40
C ARG A 70 -10.27 -5.60 5.66
N MET A 71 -8.97 -5.34 5.49
CA MET A 71 -7.92 -6.31 5.78
C MET A 71 -7.93 -6.74 7.25
N LEU A 72 -7.98 -5.76 8.16
CA LEU A 72 -8.01 -6.00 9.60
C LEU A 72 -9.31 -6.69 10.04
N ASP A 73 -10.45 -6.33 9.45
CA ASP A 73 -11.72 -6.99 9.72
C ASP A 73 -11.73 -8.45 9.25
N GLU A 74 -11.21 -8.73 8.05
CA GLU A 74 -11.06 -10.10 7.54
C GLU A 74 -10.15 -10.94 8.44
N LEU A 75 -9.02 -10.38 8.90
CA LEU A 75 -8.12 -11.06 9.83
C LEU A 75 -8.75 -11.26 11.23
N ARG A 76 -9.48 -10.26 11.73
CA ARG A 76 -10.22 -10.37 13.01
C ARG A 76 -11.25 -11.50 12.95
N LEU A 77 -12.01 -11.59 11.86
CA LEU A 77 -12.97 -12.67 11.66
C LEU A 77 -12.28 -14.03 11.54
N ALA A 78 -11.22 -14.12 10.72
CA ALA A 78 -10.44 -15.34 10.59
C ALA A 78 -9.92 -15.83 11.96
N ARG A 79 -9.46 -14.92 12.83
CA ARG A 79 -9.03 -15.26 14.19
C ARG A 79 -10.16 -15.77 15.08
N LEU A 80 -11.36 -15.18 15.00
CA LEU A 80 -12.53 -15.66 15.75
C LEU A 80 -12.95 -17.07 15.31
N GLU A 81 -12.68 -17.43 14.05
CA GLU A 81 -12.95 -18.75 13.47
C GLU A 81 -11.78 -19.75 13.62
N GLY A 82 -10.64 -19.34 14.19
CA GLY A 82 -9.43 -20.17 14.31
C GLY A 82 -8.75 -20.45 12.96
N HIS A 83 -8.80 -19.49 12.04
CA HIS A 83 -8.29 -19.54 10.67
C HIS A 83 -7.28 -18.43 10.36
N GLU A 84 -6.75 -17.75 11.38
CA GLU A 84 -5.77 -16.68 11.22
C GLU A 84 -4.51 -17.13 10.47
N LEU A 85 -4.00 -18.33 10.74
CA LEU A 85 -2.83 -18.87 10.05
C LEU A 85 -3.08 -18.95 8.53
N ARG A 86 -4.27 -19.42 8.12
CA ARG A 86 -4.65 -19.48 6.70
C ARG A 86 -4.76 -18.10 6.06
N PHE A 87 -5.11 -17.07 6.83
CA PHE A 87 -5.10 -15.69 6.34
C PHE A 87 -3.68 -15.25 6.01
N PHE A 88 -2.74 -15.42 6.95
CA PHE A 88 -1.33 -15.08 6.73
C PHE A 88 -0.71 -15.87 5.58
N GLU A 89 -0.96 -17.19 5.49
CA GLU A 89 -0.52 -18.02 4.36
C GLU A 89 -1.02 -17.49 3.01
N LYS A 90 -2.28 -17.04 2.94
CA LYS A 90 -2.83 -16.42 1.72
C LYS A 90 -2.14 -15.11 1.38
N ILE A 91 -1.82 -14.28 2.38
CA ILE A 91 -1.12 -13.02 2.17
C ILE A 91 0.32 -13.26 1.70
N GLU A 92 1.02 -14.23 2.29
CA GLU A 92 2.40 -14.58 1.92
C GLU A 92 2.53 -15.04 0.47
N GLN A 93 1.50 -15.74 -0.05
CA GLN A 93 1.44 -16.15 -1.44
C GLN A 93 1.31 -14.98 -2.43
N LEU A 94 0.93 -13.79 -1.99
CA LEU A 94 0.77 -12.65 -2.89
C LEU A 94 2.12 -12.03 -3.27
N ASP A 95 2.32 -11.83 -4.57
CA ASP A 95 3.48 -11.11 -5.09
C ASP A 95 3.38 -9.61 -4.81
N LEU A 96 2.15 -9.08 -4.84
CA LEU A 96 1.84 -7.69 -4.50
C LEU A 96 0.62 -7.61 -3.59
N LEU A 97 0.79 -6.94 -2.45
CA LEU A 97 -0.30 -6.56 -1.56
C LEU A 97 -0.50 -5.04 -1.65
N ILE A 98 -1.70 -4.61 -2.00
CA ILE A 98 -2.08 -3.19 -2.01
C ILE A 98 -2.92 -2.92 -0.76
N ILE A 99 -2.47 -1.95 0.03
CA ILE A 99 -3.07 -1.49 1.27
C ILE A 99 -3.47 -0.02 1.09
N ASP A 100 -4.75 0.22 0.89
CA ASP A 100 -5.33 1.54 0.68
C ASP A 100 -5.93 2.14 1.96
N ASP A 101 -6.08 3.46 1.99
CA ASP A 101 -6.63 4.23 3.11
C ASP A 101 -5.88 4.06 4.44
N PHE A 102 -4.55 3.95 4.39
CA PHE A 102 -3.70 3.92 5.59
C PHE A 102 -3.73 5.26 6.33
N GLY A 103 -3.86 5.19 7.66
CA GLY A 103 -3.93 6.36 8.54
C GLY A 103 -5.30 7.02 8.68
N MET A 104 -6.36 6.43 8.13
CA MET A 104 -7.73 6.93 8.33
C MET A 104 -8.28 6.69 9.75
N LYS A 105 -7.73 5.70 10.46
CA LYS A 105 -8.01 5.39 11.87
C LYS A 105 -6.70 4.99 12.54
N LYS A 106 -6.60 5.20 13.85
CA LYS A 106 -5.51 4.64 14.64
C LYS A 106 -5.61 3.11 14.64
N LEU A 107 -4.45 2.47 14.66
CA LEU A 107 -4.31 1.05 14.92
C LEU A 107 -4.20 0.88 16.43
N GLU A 108 -5.08 0.06 16.99
CA GLU A 108 -5.19 -0.17 18.43
C GLU A 108 -5.15 -1.66 18.77
N GLY A 109 -4.59 -1.99 19.93
CA GLY A 109 -4.51 -3.36 20.42
C GLY A 109 -3.91 -4.32 19.38
N GLN A 110 -4.65 -5.39 19.08
CA GLN A 110 -4.22 -6.45 18.16
C GLN A 110 -4.00 -5.97 16.71
N GLN A 111 -4.69 -4.91 16.26
CA GLN A 111 -4.55 -4.42 14.89
C GLN A 111 -3.14 -3.94 14.56
N GLN A 112 -2.42 -3.43 15.55
CA GLN A 112 -1.04 -2.98 15.38
C GLN A 112 -0.09 -4.15 15.16
N ASN A 113 -0.23 -5.19 15.99
CA ASN A 113 0.55 -6.43 15.85
C ASN A 113 0.23 -7.09 14.51
N ASP A 114 -1.04 -7.15 14.13
CA ASP A 114 -1.49 -7.71 12.86
C ASP A 114 -0.89 -6.99 11.66
N PHE A 115 -0.93 -5.65 11.68
CA PHE A 115 -0.35 -4.84 10.60
C PHE A 115 1.17 -4.97 10.56
N GLU A 116 1.84 -4.90 11.70
CA GLU A 116 3.30 -5.06 11.80
C GLU A 116 3.75 -6.43 11.30
N GLN A 117 3.07 -7.50 11.69
CA GLN A 117 3.36 -8.86 11.23
C GLN A 117 3.22 -8.99 9.71
N ILE A 118 2.16 -8.45 9.11
CA ILE A 118 1.99 -8.46 7.65
C ILE A 118 3.14 -7.72 6.95
N ILE A 119 3.63 -6.62 7.52
CA ILE A 119 4.75 -5.86 6.96
C ILE A 119 6.06 -6.63 7.14
N ASP A 120 6.30 -7.21 8.31
CA ASP A 120 7.51 -8.00 8.61
C ASP A 120 7.61 -9.25 7.73
N ASP A 121 6.53 -10.02 7.60
CA ASP A 121 6.49 -11.23 6.77
C ASP A 121 6.87 -10.95 5.31
N ARG A 122 6.54 -9.75 4.82
CA ARG A 122 6.77 -9.31 3.44
C ARG A 122 8.09 -8.57 3.25
N TYR A 123 8.71 -8.09 4.32
CA TYR A 123 9.94 -7.32 4.28
C TYR A 123 11.06 -8.10 3.57
N HIS A 124 11.71 -7.48 2.58
CA HIS A 124 12.70 -8.09 1.67
C HIS A 124 12.24 -9.31 0.87
N LYS A 125 10.95 -9.68 0.90
CA LYS A 125 10.43 -10.84 0.17
C LYS A 125 9.47 -10.44 -0.94
N LYS A 126 8.43 -9.67 -0.63
CA LYS A 126 7.31 -9.38 -1.55
C LYS A 126 6.87 -7.93 -1.44
N SER A 127 6.49 -7.32 -2.56
CA SER A 127 6.15 -5.90 -2.59
C SER A 127 4.84 -5.56 -1.90
N VAL A 128 4.78 -4.34 -1.38
CA VAL A 128 3.58 -3.72 -0.82
C VAL A 128 3.39 -2.35 -1.46
N ILE A 129 2.17 -2.01 -1.85
CA ILE A 129 1.79 -0.61 -2.12
C ILE A 129 0.97 -0.13 -0.93
N ILE A 130 1.38 0.97 -0.30
CA ILE A 130 0.62 1.62 0.77
C ILE A 130 0.16 3.00 0.28
N SER A 131 -1.13 3.24 0.37
CA SER A 131 -1.76 4.50 -0.02
C SER A 131 -2.32 5.22 1.22
N SER A 132 -2.00 6.50 1.37
CA SER A 132 -2.39 7.30 2.54
C SER A 132 -2.70 8.75 2.19
N GLN A 133 -3.63 9.35 2.92
CA GLN A 133 -3.86 10.80 2.88
C GLN A 133 -2.88 11.58 3.76
N LEU A 134 -2.25 10.91 4.74
CA LEU A 134 -1.29 11.49 5.65
C LEU A 134 0.10 11.53 5.03
N ALA A 135 0.89 12.53 5.41
CA ALA A 135 2.32 12.51 5.13
C ALA A 135 2.98 11.38 5.93
N VAL A 136 4.05 10.79 5.38
CA VAL A 136 4.77 9.69 6.03
C VAL A 136 5.29 10.07 7.41
N THR A 137 5.61 11.36 7.62
CA THR A 137 6.02 11.91 8.92
C THR A 137 4.97 11.75 10.02
N ASP A 138 3.70 11.69 9.64
CA ASP A 138 2.58 11.60 10.59
C ASP A 138 2.19 10.16 10.90
N TRP A 139 2.78 9.18 10.20
CA TRP A 139 2.39 7.77 10.32
C TRP A 139 2.69 7.19 11.69
N TYR A 140 3.67 7.74 12.41
CA TYR A 140 3.98 7.32 13.77
C TYR A 140 2.75 7.44 14.70
N SER A 141 1.96 8.50 14.54
CA SER A 141 0.77 8.78 15.35
C SER A 141 -0.42 7.83 15.11
N ILE A 142 -0.36 7.03 14.04
CA ILE A 142 -1.37 6.04 13.70
C ILE A 142 -1.31 4.86 14.67
N PHE A 143 -0.12 4.55 15.18
CA PHE A 143 0.08 3.47 16.14
C PHE A 143 -0.09 4.02 17.56
N SER A 144 -0.68 3.20 18.43
CA SER A 144 -0.77 3.44 19.87
C SER A 144 0.48 2.99 20.63
N SER A 145 1.25 2.07 20.07
CA SER A 145 2.53 1.58 20.61
C SER A 145 3.69 2.16 19.80
N GLU A 146 4.53 2.95 20.47
CA GLU A 146 5.73 3.57 19.89
C GLU A 146 6.71 2.52 19.34
N MET A 147 6.91 1.42 20.09
CA MET A 147 7.79 0.32 19.68
C MET A 147 7.32 -0.35 18.38
N LEU A 148 6.01 -0.62 18.24
CA LEU A 148 5.46 -1.20 17.01
C LEU A 148 5.50 -0.20 15.85
N ALA A 149 5.27 1.09 16.13
CA ALA A 149 5.38 2.14 15.14
C ALA A 149 6.79 2.20 14.56
N GLU A 150 7.81 2.24 15.42
CA GLU A 150 9.21 2.29 15.03
C GLU A 150 9.61 1.08 14.20
N ALA A 151 9.34 -0.13 14.70
CA ALA A 151 9.68 -1.36 14.01
C ALA A 151 8.98 -1.48 12.64
N CYS A 152 7.70 -1.15 12.55
CA CYS A 152 6.93 -1.26 11.31
C CYS A 152 7.34 -0.20 10.27
N LEU A 153 7.45 1.05 10.69
CA LEU A 153 7.76 2.16 9.80
C LEU A 153 9.21 2.13 9.31
N ASP A 154 10.15 1.65 10.10
CA ASP A 154 11.53 1.44 9.66
C ASP A 154 11.59 0.45 8.48
N ARG A 155 10.92 -0.70 8.58
CA ARG A 155 10.84 -1.70 7.50
C ARG A 155 10.17 -1.17 6.25
N ILE A 156 9.08 -0.41 6.41
CA ILE A 156 8.40 0.25 5.29
C ILE A 156 9.34 1.25 4.60
N ALA A 157 10.05 2.08 5.38
CA ALA A 157 10.88 3.15 4.86
C ALA A 157 12.16 2.64 4.18
N HIS A 158 12.78 1.58 4.70
CA HIS A 158 14.11 1.10 4.33
C HIS A 158 14.29 0.86 2.83
N LYS A 159 13.31 0.26 2.16
CA LYS A 159 13.33 0.02 0.71
C LYS A 159 12.04 0.50 0.05
N SER A 160 11.81 1.82 0.13
CA SER A 160 10.59 2.46 -0.41
C SER A 160 10.85 3.38 -1.60
N ILE A 161 9.91 3.35 -2.55
CA ILE A 161 9.71 4.42 -3.54
C ILE A 161 8.54 5.27 -3.05
N ARG A 162 8.76 6.58 -2.89
CA ARG A 162 7.74 7.51 -2.38
C ARG A 162 7.20 8.39 -3.50
N ILE A 163 5.89 8.48 -3.59
CA ILE A 163 5.17 9.23 -4.61
C ILE A 163 4.14 10.10 -3.92
N GLU A 164 4.36 11.41 -3.95
CA GLU A 164 3.47 12.40 -3.35
C GLU A 164 2.62 13.04 -4.43
N LEU A 165 1.34 12.69 -4.47
CA LEU A 165 0.39 13.21 -5.44
C LEU A 165 -0.10 14.60 -5.04
N LYS A 166 -0.09 15.52 -6.01
CA LYS A 166 -0.47 16.91 -5.84
C LYS A 166 -1.61 17.32 -6.77
N GLY A 167 -2.18 18.49 -6.51
CA GLY A 167 -3.22 19.13 -7.31
C GLY A 167 -4.64 18.77 -6.90
N ASP A 168 -5.61 19.17 -7.72
CA ASP A 168 -7.03 19.08 -7.40
C ASP A 168 -7.59 17.65 -7.41
N SER A 169 -8.76 17.50 -6.78
CA SER A 169 -9.52 16.26 -6.84
C SER A 169 -9.95 15.93 -8.27
N LEU A 170 -9.52 14.77 -8.76
CA LEU A 170 -9.92 14.21 -10.06
C LEU A 170 -11.38 13.76 -10.07
N ARG A 171 -12.00 13.58 -8.90
CA ARG A 171 -13.42 13.20 -8.77
C ARG A 171 -14.39 14.29 -9.24
N LYS A 172 -13.91 15.52 -9.47
CA LYS A 172 -14.72 16.61 -10.04
C LYS A 172 -14.68 16.65 -11.58
N LYS A 173 -13.75 15.91 -12.20
CA LYS A 173 -13.61 15.83 -13.66
C LYS A 173 -14.43 14.69 -14.29
N TYR A 174 -15.04 13.85 -13.46
CA TYR A 174 -15.95 12.76 -13.82
C TYR A 174 -17.24 12.92 -13.00
#